data_AF-A0A923ILN7-F1
#
_entry.id   AF-A0A923ILN7-F1
#
_cell.length_a   1.000
_cell.length_b   1.000
_cell.length_c   1.000
_cell.angle_alpha   90.00
_cell.angle_beta   90.00
_cell.angle_gamma   90.00
#
_symmetry.space_group_name_H-M   'P 1'
#
loop_
_entity.id
_entity.type
_entity.pdbx_description
1 polymer ?
#
loop_
_entity_poly.entity_id
_entity_poly.type
_entity_poly.pdbx_seq_one_letter_code
_entity_poly.pdbx_strand_id
1 'polypeptide(L)' 'MKLKIYFEEAYNELVHKVSWPTRKELQSSAIIVMVASLIIALIVFVMDFSFENIMNFVYRLFY' A
#
# COMPACT_ATOMS: atom_id res chain seq x y z
N MET A 1 -24.70 -26.77 10.86
CA MET A 1 -24.98 -27.05 9.43
C MET A 1 -25.15 -25.79 8.59
N LYS A 2 -25.86 -24.74 9.05
CA LYS A 2 -26.04 -23.49 8.29
C LYS A 2 -24.74 -22.75 7.95
N LEU A 3 -23.79 -22.64 8.90
CA LEU A 3 -22.50 -21.96 8.69
C LEU A 3 -21.67 -22.57 7.54
N LYS A 4 -21.64 -23.90 7.43
CA LYS A 4 -20.89 -24.58 6.36
C LYS A 4 -21.45 -24.24 4.98
N ILE A 5 -22.77 -24.20 4.87
CA ILE A 5 -23.50 -23.84 3.64
C ILE A 5 -23.27 -22.36 3.29
N TYR A 6 -23.27 -21.45 4.28
CA TYR A 6 -22.94 -20.03 4.07
C TYR A 6 -21.54 -19.83 3.49
N PHE A 7 -20.53 -20.55 3.99
CA PHE A 7 -19.17 -20.47 3.42
C PHE A 7 -19.10 -21.04 2.00
N GLU A 8 -19.89 -22.06 1.71
CA GLU A 8 -19.95 -22.71 0.40
C GLU A 8 -20.65 -21.83 -0.65
N GLU A 9 -21.75 -21.17 -0.26
CA GLU A 9 -22.45 -20.17 -1.08
C GLU A 9 -21.59 -18.91 -1.30
N ALA A 10 -20.93 -18.40 -0.25
CA ALA A 10 -20.01 -17.27 -0.37
C ALA A 10 -18.82 -17.57 -1.28
N TYR A 11 -18.26 -18.79 -1.22
CA TYR A 11 -17.20 -19.20 -2.13
C TYR A 11 -17.68 -19.28 -3.58
N ASN A 12 -18.85 -19.87 -3.82
CA ASN A 12 -19.42 -19.94 -5.16
C ASN A 12 -19.73 -18.56 -5.72
N GLU A 13 -20.23 -17.62 -4.91
CA GLU A 13 -20.50 -16.25 -5.33
C GLU A 13 -19.21 -15.48 -5.65
N LEU A 14 -18.22 -15.51 -4.75
CA LEU A 14 -16.96 -14.79 -4.93
C LEU A 14 -16.12 -15.30 -6.10
N VAL A 15 -16.24 -16.59 -6.45
CA VAL A 15 -15.46 -17.21 -7.54
C VAL A 15 -16.18 -17.16 -8.88
N HIS A 16 -17.50 -17.40 -8.92
CA HIS A 16 -18.24 -17.53 -10.18
C HIS A 16 -19.01 -16.27 -10.59
N LYS A 17 -19.30 -15.37 -9.64
CA LYS A 17 -20.11 -14.18 -9.89
C LYS A 17 -19.30 -12.89 -9.92
N VAL A 18 -18.00 -12.97 -9.72
CA VAL A 18 -17.09 -11.82 -9.70
C VAL A 18 -15.99 -12.04 -10.71
N SER A 19 -15.77 -11.07 -11.58
CA SER A 19 -14.69 -11.06 -12.56
C SER A 19 -13.36 -10.77 -11.85
N TRP A 20 -12.76 -11.80 -11.25
CA TRP A 20 -11.38 -11.71 -10.77
C TRP A 20 -10.45 -11.54 -11.98
N PRO A 21 -9.55 -10.54 -11.96
CA PRO A 21 -8.50 -10.45 -12.96
C PRO A 21 -7.60 -11.67 -12.86
N THR A 22 -6.92 -12.00 -13.96
CA THR A 22 -5.96 -13.10 -13.93
C THR A 22 -4.85 -12.80 -12.91
N ARG A 23 -4.26 -13.84 -12.30
CA ARG A 23 -3.19 -13.65 -11.30
C ARG A 23 -2.02 -12.80 -11.80
N LYS A 24 -1.77 -12.80 -13.12
CA LYS A 24 -0.76 -11.96 -13.77
C LYS A 24 -1.14 -10.47 -13.77
N GLU A 25 -2.39 -10.14 -14.05
CA GLU A 25 -2.89 -8.77 -14.00
C GLU A 25 -2.93 -8.22 -12.57
N LEU A 26 -3.34 -9.05 -11.61
CA LEU A 26 -3.30 -8.70 -10.18
C LEU A 26 -1.87 -8.37 -9.72
N GLN A 27 -0.89 -9.17 -10.14
CA GLN A 27 0.52 -8.92 -9.84
C GLN A 27 1.03 -7.64 -10.51
N SER A 28 0.65 -7.41 -11.77
CA SER A 28 1.00 -6.18 -12.50
C SER A 28 0.52 -4.93 -11.75
N SER A 29 -0.75 -4.90 -11.36
CA SER A 29 -1.33 -3.80 -10.58
C SER A 29 -0.66 -3.64 -9.21
N ALA A 30 -0.35 -4.74 -8.52
CA ALA A 30 0.34 -4.70 -7.24
C ALA A 30 1.77 -4.13 -7.35
N ILE A 31 2.51 -4.49 -8.41
CA ILE A 31 3.86 -3.99 -8.67
C ILE A 31 3.82 -2.48 -8.93
N ILE A 32 2.84 -1.99 -9.69
CA ILE A 32 2.69 -0.55 -9.94
C ILE A 32 2.48 0.20 -8.62
N VAL A 33 1.58 -0.29 -7.76
CA VAL A 33 1.32 0.32 -6.44
C VAL A 33 2.55 0.26 -5.54
N MET A 34 3.30 -0.84 -5.55
CA MET A 34 4.54 -1.00 -4.78
C MET A 34 5.62 0.01 -5.22
N VAL A 35 5.76 0.25 -6.52
CA VAL A 35 6.70 1.26 -7.02
C VAL A 35 6.24 2.67 -6.65
N ALA A 36 4.93 2.95 -6.75
CA ALA A 36 4.37 4.24 -6.35
C ALA A 36 4.59 4.52 -4.86
N SER A 37 4.39 3.53 -3.97
CA SER A 37 4.64 3.69 -2.54
C SER A 37 6.13 3.88 -2.22
N LEU A 38 7.02 3.23 -2.95
CA LEU A 38 8.47 3.44 -2.82
C LEU A 38 8.89 4.87 -3.16
N ILE A 39 8.31 5.45 -4.21
CA ILE A 39 8.58 6.85 -4.59
C ILE A 39 8.09 7.80 -3.49
N ILE A 40 6.88 7.59 -2.97
CA ILE A 40 6.34 8.40 -1.87
C ILE A 40 7.23 8.30 -0.63
N ALA A 41 7.70 7.09 -0.30
CA ALA A 41 8.60 6.86 0.83
C ALA A 41 9.92 7.64 0.67
N LEU A 42 10.50 7.69 -0.54
CA LEU A 42 11.70 8.48 -0.82
C LEU A 42 11.47 9.99 -0.66
N ILE A 43 10.31 10.49 -1.10
CA ILE A 43 9.97 11.91 -0.96
C ILE A 43 9.85 12.29 0.52
N VAL A 44 9.15 11.47 1.32
CA VAL A 44 9.03 11.68 2.77
C VAL A 44 10.40 11.64 3.43
N PHE A 45 11.26 10.68 3.05
CA PHE A 45 12.62 10.60 3.57
C PHE A 45 13.44 11.87 3.30
N VAL A 46 13.37 12.43 2.09
CA VAL A 46 14.07 13.69 1.76
C VAL A 46 13.51 14.85 2.58
N MET A 47 12.19 14.89 2.74
CA MET A 47 11.53 15.92 3.55
C MET A 47 11.98 15.84 5.01
N ASP A 48 11.92 14.67 5.63
CA ASP A 48 12.35 14.46 7.02
C ASP A 48 13.82 14.86 7.21
N PHE A 49 14.70 14.42 6.30
CA PHE A 49 16.13 14.79 6.33
C PHE A 49 16.35 16.30 6.19
N SER A 50 15.62 16.95 5.28
CA SER A 50 15.74 18.39 5.08
C SER A 50 15.28 19.18 6.31
N PHE A 51 14.17 18.78 6.92
CA PHE A 51 13.61 19.43 8.10
C PHE A 51 14.50 19.23 9.32
N GLU A 52 15.04 18.03 9.54
CA GLU A 52 16.00 17.77 10.61
C GLU A 52 17.23 18.67 10.49
N ASN A 53 17.81 18.75 9.29
CA ASN A 53 19.01 19.54 9.07
C ASN A 53 18.75 21.06 9.22
N ILE A 54 17.61 21.56 8.72
CA ILE A 54 17.22 22.97 8.89
C ILE A 54 16.98 23.27 10.37
N MET A 55 16.26 22.40 11.08
CA MET A 55 15.94 22.60 12.48
C MET A 55 17.21 22.59 13.34
N ASN A 56 18.12 21.65 13.10
CA ASN A 56 19.42 21.60 13.76
C ASN A 56 20.25 22.87 13.51
N PHE A 57 20.21 23.42 12.29
CA PHE A 57 20.88 24.69 11.97
C PHE A 57 20.26 25.86 12.74
N VAL A 58 18.93 25.96 12.75
CA VAL A 58 18.19 26.99 13.49
C VAL A 58 18.50 26.89 14.98
N TYR A 59 18.43 25.70 15.58
CA TYR A 59 18.74 25.53 17.00
C TYR A 59 20.18 25.94 17.36
N ARG A 60 21.17 25.59 16.52
CA ARG A 60 22.57 26.03 16.73
C ARG A 60 22.80 27.54 16.55
N LEU A 61 21.89 28.23 15.87
CA LEU A 61 21.98 29.67 15.65
C LEU A 61 21.36 30.46 16.81
N PHE A 62 20.28 29.94 17.40
CA PHE A 62 19.53 30.61 18.47
C PHE A 62 19.94 30.19 19.89
N TYR A 63 20.61 29.04 20.05
CA TYR A 63 21.24 28.59 21.30
C TYR A 63 22.72 28.30 21.07
#